data_AF-A0A3N5VIG5-F1
#
_entry.id   AF-A0A3N5VIG5-F1
#
_cell.length_a   1.000
_cell.length_b   1.000
_cell.length_c   1.000
_cell.angle_alpha   90.00
_cell.angle_beta   90.00
_cell.angle_gamma   90.00
#
_symmetry.space_group_name_H-M   'P 1'
#
loop_
_entity.id
_entity.type
_entity.pdbx_description
1 polymer ?
#
loop_
_entity_poly.entity_id
_entity_poly.type
_entity_poly.pdbx_seq_one_letter_code
_entity_poly.pdbx_strand_id
1 'polypeptide(L)'
;MNSPAVKAFGEERIAAGEKCLVVDLADCTGMDSTFMGTLAGMAARLSAADGGALQIAEPGERNRRSLEDLGLDFLMQIDPPDAMWRGKVSEIRATLQPPRLPGSPSRLQRTRHVLEAHQTLAGLNEKNARGFSGVVNLMEQELAEKSAKEKLAESGGNG
;
A
#
# COMPACT_ATOMS: atom_id res chain seq x y z
N MET A 1 -4.97 -8.38 -7.58
CA MET A 1 -5.20 -6.92 -7.48
C MET A 1 -3.85 -6.22 -7.42
N ASN A 2 -3.68 -5.02 -7.99
CA ASN A 2 -2.41 -4.29 -7.93
C ASN A 2 -2.45 -3.23 -6.81
N SER A 3 -1.27 -2.77 -6.38
CA SER A 3 -1.14 -1.84 -5.25
C SER A 3 -1.82 -0.47 -5.46
N PRO A 4 -1.92 0.13 -6.67
CA PRO A 4 -2.68 1.36 -6.86
C PRO A 4 -4.18 1.21 -6.58
N ALA A 5 -4.80 0.11 -7.01
CA ALA A 5 -6.22 -0.14 -6.74
C ALA A 5 -6.49 -0.33 -5.24
N VAL A 6 -5.58 -1.02 -4.54
CA VAL A 6 -5.63 -1.20 -3.08
C VAL A 6 -5.55 0.15 -2.37
N LYS A 7 -4.60 0.99 -2.78
CA LYS A 7 -4.42 2.34 -2.22
C LYS A 7 -5.69 3.18 -2.40
N ALA A 8 -6.21 3.27 -3.62
CA ALA A 8 -7.39 4.07 -3.93
C ALA A 8 -8.61 3.62 -3.11
N PHE A 9 -8.84 2.30 -3.05
CA PHE A 9 -9.93 1.74 -2.23
C PHE A 9 -9.75 2.07 -0.75
N GLY A 10 -8.56 1.82 -0.20
CA GLY A 10 -8.29 2.10 1.21
C GLY A 10 -8.44 3.58 1.56
N GLU A 11 -7.92 4.49 0.74
CA GLU A 11 -8.06 5.93 0.93
C GLU A 11 -9.53 6.38 0.86
N GLU A 12 -10.32 5.83 -0.06
CA GLU A 12 -11.76 6.10 -0.14
C GLU A 12 -12.50 5.65 1.13
N ARG A 13 -12.23 4.43 1.61
CA ARG A 13 -12.85 3.91 2.84
C ARG A 13 -12.45 4.69 4.09
N ILE A 14 -11.17 5.04 4.22
CA ILE A 14 -10.66 5.88 5.32
C ILE A 14 -11.32 7.25 5.28
N ALA A 15 -11.42 7.88 4.10
CA ALA A 15 -12.10 9.17 3.93
C ALA A 15 -13.60 9.10 4.25
N ALA A 16 -14.24 7.95 4.01
CA ALA A 16 -15.62 7.68 4.42
C ALA A 16 -15.80 7.45 5.93
N GLY A 17 -14.72 7.48 6.71
CA GLY A 17 -14.74 7.37 8.17
C GLY A 17 -14.55 5.94 8.69
N GLU A 18 -14.17 4.97 7.84
CA GLU A 18 -13.81 3.65 8.32
C GLU A 18 -12.53 3.70 9.15
N LYS A 19 -12.61 3.13 10.35
CA LYS A 19 -11.50 3.11 11.30
C LYS A 19 -10.74 1.79 11.31
N CYS A 20 -11.34 0.71 10.82
CA CYS A 20 -10.69 -0.59 10.78
C CYS A 20 -10.81 -1.17 9.38
N LEU A 21 -9.67 -1.37 8.72
CA LEU A 21 -9.60 -2.07 7.45
C LEU A 21 -8.92 -3.42 7.65
N VAL A 22 -9.46 -4.45 7.00
CA VAL A 22 -8.92 -5.81 7.06
C VAL A 22 -8.42 -6.21 5.67
N VAL A 23 -7.18 -6.68 5.58
CA VAL A 23 -6.59 -7.19 4.34
C VAL A 23 -6.41 -8.70 4.50
N ASP A 24 -7.21 -9.44 3.74
CA ASP A 24 -7.13 -10.90 3.67
C ASP A 24 -6.03 -11.32 2.69
N LEU A 25 -5.09 -12.12 3.19
CA LEU A 25 -3.91 -12.58 2.46
C LEU A 25 -3.86 -14.10 2.28
N ALA A 26 -4.95 -14.84 2.55
CA ALA A 26 -4.92 -16.31 2.47
C ALA A 26 -4.50 -16.84 1.09
N ASP A 27 -4.97 -16.18 0.02
CA ASP A 27 -4.60 -16.52 -1.38
C ASP A 27 -3.41 -15.69 -1.90
N CYS A 28 -2.76 -14.90 -1.04
CA CYS A 28 -1.61 -14.09 -1.42
C CYS A 28 -0.32 -14.92 -1.32
N THR A 29 0.27 -15.30 -2.45
CA THR A 29 1.48 -16.16 -2.47
C THR A 29 2.80 -15.39 -2.30
N GLY A 30 2.73 -14.05 -2.36
CA GLY A 30 3.87 -13.16 -2.14
C GLY A 30 3.49 -11.69 -2.31
N MET A 31 4.27 -10.82 -1.67
CA MET A 31 4.12 -9.37 -1.76
C MET A 31 5.44 -8.74 -2.19
N ASP A 32 5.35 -7.70 -3.01
CA ASP A 32 6.50 -6.84 -3.29
C ASP A 32 6.56 -5.65 -2.32
N SER A 33 7.67 -4.92 -2.34
CA SER A 33 7.87 -3.71 -1.53
C SER A 33 6.84 -2.62 -1.83
N THR A 34 6.31 -2.56 -3.05
CA THR A 34 5.32 -1.54 -3.42
C THR A 34 3.98 -1.81 -2.73
N PHE A 35 3.54 -3.07 -2.72
CA PHE A 35 2.33 -3.49 -2.00
C PHE A 35 2.50 -3.31 -0.50
N MET A 36 3.62 -3.75 0.08
CA MET A 36 3.90 -3.59 1.51
C MET A 36 3.98 -2.11 1.93
N GLY A 37 4.61 -1.25 1.13
CA GLY A 37 4.63 0.19 1.35
C GLY A 37 3.25 0.85 1.23
N THR A 38 2.39 0.30 0.36
CA THR A 38 0.98 0.73 0.28
C THR A 38 0.23 0.37 1.56
N LEU A 39 0.37 -0.85 2.07
CA LEU A 39 -0.22 -1.25 3.35
C LEU A 39 0.29 -0.37 4.50
N ALA A 40 1.60 -0.11 4.56
CA ALA A 40 2.21 0.77 5.55
C ALA A 40 1.61 2.18 5.51
N GLY A 41 1.42 2.73 4.31
CA GLY A 41 0.82 4.05 4.13
C GLY A 41 -0.64 4.11 4.56
N MET A 42 -1.41 3.04 4.35
CA MET A 42 -2.80 2.95 4.84
C MET A 42 -2.83 2.81 6.37
N ALA A 43 -1.98 1.96 6.93
CA ALA A 43 -1.87 1.77 8.37
C ALA A 43 -1.52 3.09 9.10
N ALA A 44 -0.56 3.85 8.58
CA ALA A 44 -0.18 5.15 9.12
C ALA A 44 -1.30 6.20 9.04
N ARG A 45 -2.17 6.13 8.03
CA ARG A 45 -3.34 7.01 7.92
C ARG A 45 -4.44 6.60 8.91
N LEU A 46 -4.69 5.31 9.04
CA LEU A 46 -5.68 4.76 9.99
C LEU A 46 -5.29 5.07 11.43
N SER A 47 -4.00 4.97 11.78
CA SER A 47 -3.53 5.25 13.14
C SER A 47 -3.70 6.70 13.58
N ALA A 48 -3.91 7.64 12.64
CA ALA A 48 -4.25 9.02 12.96
C ALA A 48 -5.69 9.17 13.47
N ALA A 49 -6.57 8.19 13.22
CA ALA A 49 -7.93 8.16 13.75
C ALA A 49 -7.96 7.43 15.11
N ASP A 50 -8.76 7.93 16.05
CA ASP A 50 -8.94 7.28 17.35
C ASP A 50 -9.57 5.89 17.20
N GLY A 51 -8.86 4.87 17.71
CA GLY A 51 -9.18 3.45 17.55
C GLY A 51 -8.92 2.89 16.15
N GLY A 52 -8.18 3.60 15.31
CA GLY A 52 -7.94 3.20 13.92
C GLY A 52 -6.86 2.12 13.77
N ALA A 53 -7.11 1.12 12.94
CA ALA A 53 -6.20 -0.01 12.73
C ALA A 53 -6.29 -0.60 11.32
N LEU A 54 -5.15 -1.03 10.79
CA LEU A 54 -5.08 -1.97 9.68
C LEU A 54 -4.84 -3.37 10.25
N GLN A 55 -5.66 -4.34 9.87
CA GLN A 55 -5.52 -5.75 10.28
C GLN A 55 -5.20 -6.62 9.08
N ILE A 56 -4.31 -7.59 9.28
CA ILE A 56 -3.95 -8.57 8.25
C ILE A 56 -4.56 -9.93 8.64
N ALA A 57 -5.39 -10.49 7.78
CA ALA A 57 -5.99 -11.81 7.97
C ALA A 57 -5.22 -12.86 7.18
N GLU A 58 -4.93 -14.00 7.82
CA GLU A 58 -4.35 -15.20 7.20
C GLU A 58 -3.14 -14.94 6.27
N PRO A 59 -2.09 -14.21 6.69
CA PRO A 59 -0.93 -13.92 5.84
C PRO A 59 -0.16 -15.16 5.36
N GLY A 60 -0.28 -16.29 6.05
CA GLY A 60 0.66 -17.38 5.92
C GLY A 60 2.07 -17.00 6.41
N GLU A 61 2.94 -17.98 6.56
CA GLU A 61 4.25 -17.78 7.20
C GLU A 61 5.16 -16.85 6.39
N ARG A 62 5.18 -16.99 5.06
CA ARG A 62 6.06 -16.21 4.17
C ARG A 62 5.75 -14.70 4.22
N ASN A 63 4.48 -14.34 4.05
CA ASN A 63 4.08 -12.93 4.03
C ASN A 63 4.19 -12.33 5.42
N ARG A 64 3.82 -13.08 6.48
CA ARG A 64 4.02 -12.66 7.87
C ARG A 64 5.46 -12.25 8.11
N ARG A 65 6.43 -13.13 7.81
CA ARG A 65 7.85 -12.83 7.94
C ARG A 65 8.26 -11.60 7.14
N SER A 66 7.75 -11.45 5.92
CA SER A 66 8.06 -10.29 5.07
C SER A 66 7.56 -8.97 5.67
N LEU A 67 6.40 -8.97 6.30
CA LEU A 67 5.86 -7.81 7.01
C LEU A 67 6.69 -7.48 8.26
N GLU A 68 6.99 -8.49 9.08
CA GLU A 68 7.79 -8.38 10.31
C GLU A 68 9.24 -7.94 10.01
N ASP A 69 9.87 -8.46 8.96
CA ASP A 69 11.25 -8.11 8.55
C ASP A 69 11.42 -6.64 8.20
N LEU A 70 10.34 -6.01 7.73
CA LEU A 70 10.24 -4.59 7.41
C LEU A 70 9.79 -3.73 8.61
N GLY A 71 9.40 -4.35 9.72
CA GLY A 71 8.88 -3.69 10.92
C GLY A 71 7.45 -3.19 10.76
N LEU A 72 6.64 -3.83 9.90
CA LEU A 72 5.25 -3.42 9.67
C LEU A 72 4.30 -3.85 10.78
N ASP A 73 4.68 -4.85 11.56
CA ASP A 73 4.00 -5.29 12.78
C ASP A 73 3.86 -4.20 13.86
N PHE A 74 4.67 -3.13 13.79
CA PHE A 74 4.51 -1.94 14.63
C PHE A 74 3.40 -0.99 14.15
N LEU A 75 3.01 -1.07 12.87
CA LEU A 75 2.00 -0.19 12.27
C LEU A 75 0.64 -0.88 12.09
N MET A 76 0.62 -2.19 11.90
CA MET A 76 -0.59 -2.96 11.61
C MET A 76 -0.66 -4.21 12.47
N GLN A 77 -1.87 -4.69 12.72
CA GLN A 77 -2.10 -5.89 13.53
C GLN A 77 -2.07 -7.13 12.63
N ILE A 78 -1.07 -7.98 12.80
CA ILE A 78 -0.90 -9.17 11.95
C ILE A 78 -1.59 -10.38 12.59
N ASP A 79 -2.75 -10.75 12.04
CA ASP A 79 -3.62 -11.83 12.50
C ASP A 79 -3.90 -11.75 14.02
N PRO A 80 -4.53 -10.64 14.48
CA PRO A 80 -4.75 -10.42 15.90
C PRO A 80 -5.69 -11.47 16.49
N PRO A 81 -5.40 -11.99 17.71
CA PRO A 81 -6.12 -13.12 18.28
C PRO A 81 -7.62 -12.85 18.53
N ASP A 82 -7.94 -11.60 18.83
CA ASP A 82 -9.21 -11.03 19.23
C ASP A 82 -9.97 -10.34 18.07
N ALA A 83 -9.51 -10.54 16.82
CA ALA A 83 -10.11 -9.91 15.67
C ALA A 83 -11.58 -10.30 15.45
N MET A 84 -12.45 -9.32 15.22
CA MET A 84 -13.90 -9.53 15.03
C MET A 84 -14.29 -10.40 13.82
N TRP A 85 -13.39 -10.49 12.82
CA TRP A 85 -13.58 -11.29 11.61
C TRP A 85 -13.19 -12.76 11.80
N ARG A 86 -12.48 -13.11 12.89
CA ARG A 86 -12.15 -14.51 13.18
C ARG A 86 -13.42 -15.33 13.36
N GLY A 87 -13.41 -16.53 12.80
CA GLY A 87 -14.58 -17.41 12.75
C GLY A 87 -15.65 -17.03 11.71
N LYS A 88 -15.54 -15.86 11.05
CA LYS A 88 -16.48 -15.39 10.03
C LYS A 88 -15.85 -15.23 8.64
N VAL A 89 -14.58 -15.60 8.49
CA VAL A 89 -13.80 -15.38 7.26
C VAL A 89 -14.51 -15.95 6.02
N SER A 90 -15.01 -17.18 6.11
CA SER A 90 -15.73 -17.82 4.99
C SER A 90 -17.00 -17.05 4.58
N GLU A 91 -17.77 -16.56 5.55
CA GLU A 91 -18.98 -15.76 5.29
C GLU A 91 -18.63 -14.42 4.66
N ILE A 92 -17.61 -13.73 5.20
CA ILE A 92 -17.10 -12.46 4.66
C ILE A 92 -16.69 -12.67 3.20
N ARG A 93 -15.84 -13.67 2.92
CA ARG A 93 -15.38 -14.00 1.57
C ARG A 93 -16.53 -14.23 0.59
N ALA A 94 -17.58 -14.93 1.01
CA ALA A 94 -18.75 -15.20 0.17
C ALA A 94 -19.54 -13.93 -0.18
N THR A 95 -19.41 -12.86 0.61
CA THR A 95 -20.09 -11.57 0.37
C THR A 95 -19.22 -10.53 -0.33
N LEU A 96 -17.91 -10.77 -0.48
CA LEU A 96 -17.00 -9.83 -1.11
C LEU A 96 -17.36 -9.64 -2.59
N GLN A 97 -17.44 -8.37 -2.99
CA GLN A 97 -17.61 -8.00 -4.39
C GLN A 97 -16.27 -7.53 -4.95
N PRO A 98 -15.96 -7.83 -6.24
CA PRO A 98 -14.80 -7.26 -6.90
C PRO A 98 -14.86 -5.72 -6.80
N PRO A 99 -13.76 -5.06 -6.40
CA PRO A 99 -13.74 -3.61 -6.34
C PRO A 99 -13.84 -3.05 -7.75
N ARG A 100 -14.41 -1.85 -7.87
CA ARG A 100 -14.29 -1.08 -9.12
C ARG A 100 -12.83 -0.70 -9.29
N LEU A 101 -12.19 -1.25 -10.32
CA LEU A 101 -10.81 -0.90 -10.61
C LEU A 101 -10.77 0.51 -11.17
N PRO A 102 -9.88 1.39 -10.65
CA PRO A 102 -9.59 2.63 -11.35
C PRO A 102 -9.04 2.32 -12.74
N GLY A 103 -9.17 3.26 -13.68
CA GLY A 103 -8.54 3.15 -14.99
C GLY A 103 -7.04 2.88 -14.86
N SER A 104 -6.43 2.30 -15.90
CA SER A 104 -5.00 2.00 -15.91
C SER A 104 -4.19 3.27 -15.63
N PRO A 105 -3.39 3.32 -14.54
CA PRO A 105 -2.64 4.52 -14.20
C PRO A 105 -1.62 4.82 -15.30
N SER A 106 -1.37 6.09 -15.57
CA SER A 106 -0.32 6.55 -16.49
C SER A 106 1.05 6.06 -16.02
N ARG A 107 2.05 6.10 -16.92
CA ARG A 107 3.43 5.72 -16.54
C ARG A 107 3.97 6.60 -15.42
N LEU A 108 3.65 7.90 -15.44
CA LEU A 108 4.02 8.83 -14.37
C LEU A 108 3.36 8.45 -13.04
N GLN A 109 2.05 8.17 -13.05
CA GLN A 109 1.31 7.76 -11.86
C GLN A 109 1.86 6.48 -11.25
N ARG A 110 2.25 5.50 -12.09
CA ARG A 110 2.90 4.27 -11.63
C ARG A 110 4.25 4.54 -10.98
N THR A 111 5.12 5.34 -11.61
CA THR A 111 6.42 5.70 -11.04
C THR A 111 6.26 6.43 -9.71
N ARG A 112 5.32 7.38 -9.63
CA ARG A 112 5.02 8.08 -8.37
C ARG A 112 4.54 7.13 -7.28
N HIS A 113 3.61 6.22 -7.60
CA HIS A 113 3.10 5.24 -6.64
C HIS A 113 4.19 4.32 -6.09
N VAL A 114 5.08 3.83 -6.97
CA VAL A 114 6.23 3.01 -6.55
C VAL A 114 7.16 3.82 -5.64
N LEU A 115 7.47 5.06 -6.00
CA LEU A 115 8.32 5.93 -5.19
C LEU A 115 7.71 6.17 -3.80
N GLU A 116 6.44 6.57 -3.71
CA GLU A 116 5.76 6.83 -2.45
C GLU A 116 5.74 5.59 -1.54
N ALA A 117 5.51 4.41 -2.10
CA ALA A 117 5.54 3.17 -1.34
C ALA A 117 6.94 2.88 -0.75
N HIS A 118 8.00 3.08 -1.53
CA HIS A 118 9.37 2.88 -1.05
C HIS A 118 9.80 3.95 -0.05
N GLN A 119 9.42 5.21 -0.25
CA GLN A 119 9.64 6.28 0.73
C GLN A 119 8.93 5.99 2.05
N THR A 120 7.70 5.46 1.99
CA THR A 120 6.96 5.04 3.19
C THR A 120 7.72 3.96 3.95
N LEU A 121 8.18 2.91 3.26
CA LEU A 121 8.97 1.85 3.90
C LEU A 121 10.31 2.37 4.44
N ALA A 122 11.00 3.23 3.68
CA ALA A 122 12.27 3.85 4.06
C ALA A 122 12.12 4.69 5.35
N GLY A 123 10.98 5.36 5.53
CA GLY A 123 10.69 6.18 6.70
C GLY A 123 10.41 5.40 7.99
N LEU A 124 10.26 4.07 7.93
CA LEU A 124 9.89 3.27 9.11
C LEU A 124 11.03 3.10 10.10
N ASN A 125 12.24 2.87 9.62
CA ASN A 125 13.42 2.64 10.45
C ASN A 125 14.70 2.80 9.62
N GLU A 126 15.85 2.94 10.29
CA GLU A 126 17.12 3.17 9.60
C GLU A 126 17.56 2.01 8.70
N LYS A 127 17.21 0.76 9.06
CA LYS A 127 17.53 -0.43 8.25
C LYS A 127 16.84 -0.31 6.90
N ASN A 128 15.54 0.01 6.89
CA ASN A 128 14.76 0.24 5.69
C ASN A 128 15.26 1.48 4.92
N ALA A 129 15.57 2.58 5.62
CA ALA A 129 16.11 3.78 4.99
C ALA A 129 17.37 3.48 4.16
N ARG A 130 18.31 2.72 4.74
CA ARG A 130 19.51 2.27 4.03
C ARG A 130 19.16 1.32 2.89
N GLY A 131 18.31 0.33 3.14
CA GLY A 131 17.93 -0.70 2.16
C GLY A 131 17.19 -0.17 0.93
N PHE A 132 16.35 0.86 1.08
CA PHE A 132 15.55 1.42 0.00
C PHE A 132 16.15 2.67 -0.66
N SER A 133 17.20 3.26 -0.08
CA SER A 133 17.85 4.49 -0.57
C SER A 133 18.15 4.48 -2.08
N GLY A 134 18.73 3.39 -2.60
CA GLY A 134 19.06 3.27 -4.02
C GLY A 134 17.83 3.29 -4.93
N VAL A 135 16.75 2.60 -4.54
CA VAL A 135 15.51 2.56 -5.31
C VAL A 135 14.78 3.89 -5.25
N VAL A 136 14.74 4.53 -4.08
CA VAL A 136 14.13 5.86 -3.89
C VAL A 136 14.84 6.89 -4.77
N ASN A 137 16.17 6.96 -4.71
CA ASN A 137 16.94 7.92 -5.51
C ASN A 137 16.74 7.72 -7.02
N LEU A 138 16.74 6.47 -7.48
CA LEU A 138 16.49 6.15 -8.88
C LEU A 138 15.09 6.60 -9.33
N MET A 139 14.06 6.28 -8.54
CA MET A 139 12.67 6.62 -8.86
C MET A 139 12.42 8.14 -8.81
N GLU A 140 13.08 8.88 -7.92
CA GLU A 140 13.05 10.34 -7.87
C GLU A 140 13.61 10.98 -9.15
N GLN A 141 14.75 10.48 -9.63
CA GLN A 141 15.36 10.92 -10.89
C GLN A 141 14.44 10.63 -12.08
N GLU A 142 13.93 9.40 -12.18
CA GLU A 142 12.99 9.02 -13.24
C GLU A 142 11.73 9.90 -13.24
N LEU A 143 11.19 10.21 -12.06
CA LEU A 143 9.98 11.02 -11.93
C LEU A 143 10.23 12.47 -12.36
N ALA A 144 11.39 13.04 -11.99
CA ALA A 144 11.79 14.38 -12.40
C ALA A 144 11.94 14.48 -13.94
N GLU A 145 12.63 13.52 -14.56
CA GLU A 145 12.82 13.48 -16.01
C GLU A 145 11.49 13.36 -16.78
N LYS A 146 10.59 12.47 -16.32
CA LYS A 146 9.30 12.25 -16.96
C LYS A 146 8.39 13.48 -16.82
N SER A 147 8.36 14.09 -15.63
CA SER A 147 7.57 15.30 -15.38
C SER A 147 8.05 16.48 -16.21
N ALA A 148 9.36 16.61 -16.45
CA ALA A 148 9.92 17.64 -17.33
C ALA A 148 9.52 17.42 -18.79
N LYS A 149 9.57 16.17 -19.27
CA LYS A 149 9.17 15.82 -20.65
C LYS A 149 7.69 16.06 -20.92
N GLU A 150 6.80 15.78 -19.96
CA GLU A 150 5.36 16.07 -20.10
C GLU A 150 5.09 17.58 -20.20
N LYS A 151 5.71 18.40 -19.34
CA LYS A 151 5.59 19.87 -19.41
C LYS A 151 6.07 20.46 -20.74
N LEU A 152 7.17 19.92 -21.28
CA LEU A 152 7.70 20.33 -22.58
C LEU A 152 6.74 19.97 -23.72
N ALA A 153 6.15 18.78 -23.70
CA ALA A 153 5.17 18.34 -24.70
C ALA A 153 3.87 19.15 -24.67
N GLU A 154 3.39 19.54 -23.49
CA GLU A 154 2.21 20.40 -23.33
C GLU A 154 2.46 21.85 -23.82
N SER A 155 3.67 22.37 -23.62
CA SER A 155 4.05 23.72 -24.08
C SER A 155 4.28 23.86 -25.59
N GLY A 156 4.51 22.74 -26.30
CA GLY A 156 4.80 22.71 -27.74
C GLY A 156 3.58 22.46 -28.65
N GLY A 157 2.40 22.20 -28.08
CA GLY A 157 1.18 21.84 -28.82
C GLY A 157 0.25 23.00 -29.20
N ASN A 158 0.66 24.24 -28.96
CA ASN A 158 -0.17 25.43 -29.22
C ASN A 158 0.52 26.39 -30.23
N GLY A 159 0.89 25.85 -31.39
CA GLY A 159 1.49 26.57 -32.52
C GLY A 159 0.79 26.24 -33.83
#